data_AF-A0A522B4M0-F1
#
_entry.id   AF-A0A522B4M0-F1
#
_cell.length_a   1.000
_cell.length_b   1.000
_cell.length_c   1.000
_cell.angle_alpha   90.00
_cell.angle_beta   90.00
_cell.angle_gamma   90.00
#
_symmetry.space_group_name_H-M   'P 1'
#
loop_
_entity.id
_entity.type
_entity.pdbx_description
1 polymer ?
#
loop_
_entity_poly.entity_id
_entity_poly.type
_entity_poly.pdbx_seq_one_letter_code
_entity_poly.pdbx_strand_id
1 'polypeptide(L)'
;MPTKQERTRQGERRSGPSADAPLGAAPWASSRRRNRRTVWTIATQPYREAHFATFPEDLVRPCILAGCPEAGTVLDPFAGSGTTLQVARDLGRHSIGIELNPEYVKLDEARLAQRALL
;
A
#
# COMPACT_ATOMS: atom_id res chain seq x y z
N MET A 1 35.63 26.58 -49.12
CA MET A 1 36.13 25.31 -49.67
C MET A 1 35.16 24.19 -49.30
N PRO A 2 34.41 23.64 -50.27
CA PRO A 2 33.44 22.58 -50.06
C PRO A 2 34.10 21.19 -50.21
N THR A 3 33.43 20.14 -49.72
CA THR A 3 33.43 18.72 -50.17
C THR A 3 32.91 17.87 -49.00
N LYS A 4 31.98 16.91 -49.11
CA LYS A 4 31.38 16.21 -50.24
C LYS A 4 30.04 15.60 -49.72
N GLN A 5 28.96 15.77 -50.48
CA GLN A 5 27.75 14.94 -50.31
C GLN A 5 28.05 13.52 -50.80
N GLU A 6 27.58 12.47 -50.13
CA GLU A 6 27.19 11.24 -50.84
C GLU A 6 26.19 10.36 -50.06
N ARG A 7 24.99 10.26 -50.64
CA ARG A 7 24.08 9.11 -50.81
C ARG A 7 23.71 8.17 -49.65
N THR A 8 22.43 8.29 -49.28
CA THR A 8 21.37 7.24 -49.33
C THR A 8 21.74 5.78 -49.03
N ARG A 9 21.04 5.19 -48.06
CA ARG A 9 20.08 4.09 -48.31
C ARG A 9 19.12 3.92 -47.14
N GLN A 10 17.85 3.77 -47.51
CA GLN A 10 16.73 3.34 -46.69
C GLN A 10 17.08 2.08 -45.88
N GLY A 11 16.49 1.97 -44.71
CA GLY A 11 16.57 0.76 -43.89
C GLY A 11 15.84 0.96 -42.58
N GLU A 12 14.52 1.05 -42.65
CA GLU A 12 13.61 0.90 -41.52
C GLU A 12 13.89 -0.46 -40.85
N ARG A 13 14.80 -0.48 -39.88
CA ARG A 13 15.07 -1.66 -39.06
C ARG A 13 14.37 -1.42 -37.73
N ARG A 14 13.26 -2.13 -37.52
CA ARG A 14 12.77 -2.40 -36.17
C ARG A 14 13.92 -3.05 -35.42
N SER A 15 14.58 -2.28 -34.54
CA SER A 15 15.57 -2.82 -33.63
C SER A 15 14.82 -3.67 -32.62
N GLY A 16 14.72 -4.97 -32.90
CA GLY A 16 14.52 -5.95 -31.83
C GLY A 16 15.62 -5.76 -30.78
N PRO A 17 15.35 -6.05 -29.50
CA PRO A 17 16.31 -5.86 -28.44
C PRO A 17 17.60 -6.63 -28.74
N SER A 18 18.74 -5.95 -28.53
CA SER A 18 20.08 -6.49 -28.72
C SER A 18 20.26 -7.78 -27.91
N ALA A 19 20.98 -8.75 -28.47
CA ALA A 19 21.37 -10.00 -27.81
C ALA A 19 22.25 -9.79 -26.55
N ASP A 20 22.70 -8.55 -26.32
CA ASP A 20 23.48 -8.12 -25.15
C ASP A 20 22.62 -7.44 -24.06
N ALA A 21 21.29 -7.46 -24.18
CA ALA A 21 20.42 -6.97 -23.12
C ALA A 21 20.57 -7.87 -21.88
N PRO A 22 20.95 -7.34 -20.71
CA PRO A 22 21.05 -8.14 -19.50
C PRO A 22 19.70 -8.81 -19.23
N LEU A 23 19.73 -10.13 -19.02
CA LEU A 23 18.56 -10.97 -18.77
C LEU A 23 17.64 -10.31 -17.73
N GLY A 24 16.49 -9.81 -18.20
CA GLY A 24 15.37 -9.38 -17.36
C GLY A 24 15.69 -8.24 -16.41
N ALA A 25 15.60 -6.99 -16.89
CA ALA A 25 15.23 -5.90 -16.00
C ALA A 25 13.88 -6.27 -15.37
N ALA A 26 13.93 -6.80 -14.16
CA ALA A 26 12.74 -7.28 -13.50
C ALA A 26 11.74 -6.13 -13.38
N PRO A 27 10.42 -6.38 -13.54
CA PRO A 27 9.41 -5.33 -13.59
C PRO A 27 9.36 -4.43 -12.33
N TRP A 28 10.04 -4.81 -11.24
CA TRP A 28 10.20 -4.02 -10.02
C TRP A 28 11.34 -2.99 -10.08
N ALA A 29 12.19 -3.02 -11.10
CA ALA A 29 13.36 -2.16 -11.24
C ALA A 29 13.00 -0.82 -11.90
N SER A 30 12.11 -0.02 -11.29
CA SER A 30 11.98 1.43 -11.63
C SER A 30 10.98 2.20 -10.76
N SER A 31 11.09 2.14 -9.43
CA SER A 31 10.54 3.23 -8.62
C SER A 31 11.65 4.26 -8.35
N ARG A 32 11.40 5.53 -8.68
CA ARG A 32 12.29 6.68 -8.40
C ARG A 32 12.50 6.93 -6.89
N ARG A 33 11.93 6.08 -6.03
CA ARG A 33 11.89 6.19 -4.57
C ARG A 33 12.53 4.95 -3.94
N ARG A 34 13.09 5.11 -2.75
CA ARG A 34 13.62 3.99 -1.97
C ARG A 34 12.48 3.19 -1.33
N ASN A 35 12.66 1.87 -1.22
CA ASN A 35 11.78 1.02 -0.44
C ASN A 35 11.75 1.48 1.04
N ARG A 36 10.62 1.28 1.73
CA ARG A 36 10.55 1.49 3.17
C ARG A 36 11.50 0.52 3.88
N ARG A 37 12.17 1.01 4.92
CA ARG A 37 13.00 0.18 5.81
C ARG A 37 12.11 -0.59 6.79
N THR A 38 12.70 -1.47 7.57
CA THR A 38 12.01 -2.28 8.59
C THR A 38 11.76 -1.56 9.92
N VAL A 39 12.33 -0.36 10.11
CA VAL A 39 12.14 0.47 11.31
C VAL A 39 11.44 1.76 10.93
N TRP A 40 10.31 2.04 11.57
CA TRP A 40 9.48 3.23 11.32
C TRP A 40 9.38 4.06 12.60
N THR A 41 9.51 5.39 12.46
CA THR A 41 9.24 6.33 13.54
C THR A 41 7.81 6.84 13.38
N ILE A 42 6.92 6.41 14.26
CA ILE A 42 5.48 6.75 14.24
C ILE A 42 5.11 7.27 15.63
N ALA A 43 4.48 8.43 15.68
CA ALA A 43 3.97 9.00 16.92
C ALA A 43 2.77 8.21 17.43
N THR A 44 2.64 8.05 18.75
CA THR A 44 1.45 7.48 19.34
C THR A 44 0.25 8.42 19.14
N GLN A 45 -0.92 7.85 18.89
CA GLN A 45 -2.17 8.59 18.77
C GLN A 45 -3.15 8.01 19.79
N PRO A 46 -3.55 8.76 20.82
CA PRO A 46 -4.52 8.26 21.79
C PRO A 46 -5.90 8.15 21.14
N TYR A 47 -6.62 7.10 21.47
CA TYR A 47 -8.05 6.99 21.18
C TYR A 47 -8.81 7.25 22.47
N ARG A 48 -9.62 8.31 22.52
CA ARG A 48 -10.25 8.79 23.77
C ARG A 48 -11.20 7.75 24.35
N GLU A 49 -11.83 6.98 23.47
CA GLU A 49 -12.87 6.00 23.77
C GLU A 49 -12.29 4.65 24.23
N ALA A 50 -11.02 4.34 23.92
CA ALA A 50 -10.35 3.16 24.45
C ALA A 50 -9.30 3.54 25.50
N HIS A 51 -9.52 3.11 26.74
CA HIS A 51 -8.57 3.35 27.82
C HIS A 51 -7.27 2.52 27.70
N PHE A 52 -7.16 1.60 26.73
CA PHE A 52 -5.98 0.72 26.57
C PHE A 52 -5.62 0.40 25.11
N ALA A 53 -4.30 0.36 24.85
CA ALA A 53 -3.58 -0.35 23.79
C ALA A 53 -4.01 -0.16 22.32
N THR A 54 -4.55 1.00 21.93
CA THR A 54 -4.78 1.31 20.52
C THR A 54 -3.47 1.73 19.83
N PHE A 55 -3.10 1.05 18.75
CA PHE A 55 -2.02 1.53 17.89
C PHE A 55 -2.51 2.64 16.94
N PRO A 56 -1.62 3.54 16.48
CA PRO A 56 -1.97 4.60 15.53
C PRO A 56 -2.29 4.04 14.14
N GLU A 57 -3.19 4.70 13.41
CA GLU A 57 -3.56 4.30 12.03
C GLU A 57 -2.36 4.26 11.08
N ASP A 58 -1.39 5.15 11.29
CA ASP A 58 -0.16 5.25 10.49
C ASP A 58 0.74 4.02 10.60
N LEU A 59 0.57 3.21 11.65
CA LEU A 59 1.24 1.91 11.75
C LEU A 59 0.61 0.88 10.82
N VAL A 60 -0.72 0.87 10.70
CA VAL A 60 -1.44 -0.14 9.90
C VAL A 60 -1.45 0.17 8.42
N ARG A 61 -1.62 1.45 8.06
CA ARG A 61 -1.73 1.91 6.67
C ARG A 61 -0.66 1.31 5.74
N PRO A 62 0.66 1.34 6.06
CA PRO A 62 1.67 0.72 5.18
C PRO A 62 1.55 -0.80 5.09
N CYS A 63 1.13 -1.49 6.15
CA CYS A 63 0.95 -2.94 6.14
C CYS A 63 -0.16 -3.35 5.16
N ILE A 64 -1.31 -2.66 5.20
CA ILE A 64 -2.43 -2.94 4.28
C ILE A 64 -2.04 -2.59 2.83
N LEU A 65 -1.42 -1.44 2.60
CA LEU A 65 -1.02 -1.04 1.24
C LEU A 65 0.00 -1.99 0.60
N ALA A 66 0.88 -2.59 1.42
CA ALA A 66 1.89 -3.53 0.94
C ALA A 66 1.36 -4.98 0.83
N GLY A 67 0.45 -5.38 1.72
CA GLY A 67 0.03 -6.78 1.88
C GLY A 67 -1.36 -7.12 1.37
N CYS A 68 -2.20 -6.13 1.04
CA CYS A 68 -3.58 -6.37 0.61
C CYS A 68 -3.90 -5.59 -0.69
N PRO A 69 -4.31 -6.30 -1.77
CA PRO A 69 -4.72 -5.64 -3.00
C PRO A 69 -5.96 -4.75 -2.79
N GLU A 70 -6.23 -3.86 -3.74
CA GLU A 70 -7.47 -3.09 -3.77
C GLU A 70 -8.68 -4.02 -3.81
N ALA A 71 -9.76 -3.65 -3.09
CA ALA A 71 -10.93 -4.49 -2.87
C ALA A 71 -10.65 -5.88 -2.27
N GLY A 72 -9.42 -6.14 -1.79
CA GLY A 72 -9.10 -7.34 -1.03
C GLY A 72 -9.71 -7.32 0.38
N THR A 73 -9.56 -8.44 1.09
CA THR A 73 -10.05 -8.59 2.47
C THR A 73 -8.89 -8.62 3.45
N VAL A 74 -8.97 -7.79 4.50
CA VAL A 74 -8.06 -7.77 5.64
C VAL A 74 -8.69 -8.55 6.80
N LEU A 75 -7.95 -9.48 7.40
CA LEU A 75 -8.34 -10.17 8.63
C LEU A 75 -7.51 -9.63 9.80
N ASP A 76 -8.19 -9.25 10.88
CA ASP A 76 -7.56 -8.99 12.17
C ASP A 76 -8.16 -9.93 13.24
N PRO A 77 -7.43 -10.96 13.71
CA PRO A 77 -7.94 -11.88 14.70
C PRO A 77 -7.95 -11.32 16.14
N PHE A 78 -7.42 -10.11 16.35
CA PHE A 78 -7.37 -9.41 17.64
C PHE A 78 -7.73 -7.94 17.43
N ALA A 79 -8.92 -7.71 16.88
CA ALA A 79 -9.35 -6.42 16.34
C ALA A 79 -9.32 -5.27 17.37
N GLY A 80 -9.47 -5.57 18.67
CA GLY A 80 -9.48 -4.57 19.73
C GLY A 80 -10.51 -3.48 19.45
N SER A 81 -10.09 -2.22 19.50
CA SER A 81 -10.96 -1.07 19.22
C SER A 81 -11.23 -0.79 17.73
N GLY A 82 -10.80 -1.68 16.82
CA GLY A 82 -11.17 -1.60 15.40
C GLY A 82 -10.24 -0.78 14.50
N THR A 83 -9.04 -0.37 14.94
CA THR A 83 -8.15 0.47 14.12
C THR A 83 -7.81 -0.18 12.77
N THR A 84 -7.52 -1.49 12.74
CA THR A 84 -7.23 -2.20 11.48
C THR A 84 -8.41 -2.17 10.52
N LEU A 85 -9.62 -2.43 11.02
CA LEU A 85 -10.84 -2.47 10.22
C LEU A 85 -11.17 -1.09 9.64
N GLN A 86 -11.02 -0.04 10.43
CA GLN A 86 -11.23 1.32 9.97
C GLN A 86 -10.23 1.68 8.86
N VAL A 87 -8.93 1.42 9.05
CA VAL A 87 -7.92 1.74 8.04
C VAL A 87 -8.14 0.91 6.76
N ALA A 88 -8.53 -0.36 6.88
CA ALA A 88 -8.89 -1.20 5.73
C ALA A 88 -10.05 -0.59 4.94
N ARG A 89 -11.14 -0.20 5.63
CA ARG A 89 -12.30 0.44 5.02
C ARG A 89 -11.95 1.77 4.35
N ASP A 90 -11.20 2.63 5.04
CA ASP A 90 -10.78 3.94 4.52
C ASP A 90 -9.91 3.81 3.26
N LEU A 91 -9.20 2.69 3.14
CA LEU A 91 -8.42 2.34 1.96
C LEU A 91 -9.26 1.60 0.90
N GLY A 92 -10.55 1.37 1.09
CA GLY A 92 -11.41 0.66 0.13
C GLY A 92 -11.17 -0.85 0.08
N ARG A 93 -10.81 -1.46 1.21
CA ARG A 93 -10.72 -2.92 1.40
C ARG A 93 -11.90 -3.42 2.23
N HIS A 94 -12.26 -4.68 2.04
CA HIS A 94 -13.11 -5.39 2.98
C HIS A 94 -12.31 -5.74 4.25
N SER A 95 -12.99 -5.93 5.37
CA SER A 95 -12.34 -6.30 6.62
C SER A 95 -13.18 -7.25 7.45
N ILE A 96 -12.52 -8.19 8.12
CA ILE A 96 -13.10 -9.10 9.12
C ILE A 96 -12.29 -8.93 10.40
N GLY A 97 -12.98 -8.63 11.50
CA GLY A 97 -12.40 -8.51 12.83
C GLY A 97 -12.92 -9.60 13.76
N ILE A 98 -12.04 -10.15 14.58
CA ILE A 98 -12.41 -11.03 15.69
C ILE A 98 -11.93 -10.36 16.97
N GLU A 99 -12.83 -10.23 17.94
CA GLU A 99 -12.53 -9.67 19.25
C GLU A 99 -13.30 -10.45 20.31
N LEU A 100 -12.61 -10.86 21.36
CA LEU A 100 -13.17 -11.67 22.44
C LEU A 100 -13.91 -10.80 23.46
N ASN A 101 -13.39 -9.60 23.72
CA ASN A 101 -13.94 -8.72 24.74
C ASN A 101 -15.13 -7.91 24.19
N PRO A 102 -16.35 -8.12 24.71
CA PRO A 102 -17.54 -7.43 24.23
C PRO A 102 -17.48 -5.91 24.39
N GLU A 103 -16.71 -5.39 25.35
CA GLU A 103 -16.53 -3.93 25.49
C GLU A 103 -15.70 -3.35 24.33
N TYR A 104 -14.72 -4.09 23.81
CA TYR A 104 -13.97 -3.67 22.64
C TYR A 104 -14.78 -3.81 21.35
N VAL A 105 -15.63 -4.84 21.25
CA VAL A 105 -16.59 -4.97 20.14
C VAL A 105 -17.46 -3.71 20.03
N LYS A 106 -17.99 -3.20 21.15
CA LYS A 106 -18.77 -1.95 21.15
C LYS A 106 -17.97 -0.74 20.65
N LEU A 107 -16.68 -0.64 21.00
CA LEU A 107 -15.82 0.44 20.54
C LEU A 107 -15.52 0.35 19.04
N ASP A 108 -15.27 -0.86 18.53
CA ASP A 108 -15.11 -1.12 17.10
C ASP A 108 -16.38 -0.76 16.32
N GLU A 109 -17.55 -1.24 16.76
CA GLU A 109 -18.84 -0.91 16.17
C GLU A 109 -19.09 0.60 16.12
N ALA A 110 -18.83 1.32 17.22
CA ALA A 110 -18.96 2.77 17.28
C ALA A 110 -17.99 3.49 16.32
N ARG A 111 -16.71 3.06 16.28
CA ARG A 111 -15.69 3.59 15.36
C ARG A 111 -16.13 3.42 13.90
N LEU A 112 -16.67 2.26 13.57
CA LEU A 112 -17.12 1.93 12.22
C LEU A 112 -18.46 2.61 11.86
N ALA A 113 -19.31 2.93 12.84
CA ALA A 113 -20.58 3.62 12.59
C ALA A 113 -20.39 5.12 12.23
N GLN A 114 -19.40 5.80 12.80
CA GLN A 114 -19.20 7.26 12.68
C GLN A 114 -19.01 7.80 11.24
N ARG A 115 -18.71 6.95 10.25
CA ARG A 115 -18.40 7.38 8.87
C ARG A 115 -19.46 7.05 7.81
N ALA A 116 -20.65 6.61 8.21
CA ALA A 116 -21.75 6.32 7.27
C ALA A 116 -22.48 7.58 6.70
N LEU A 117 -21.93 8.79 6.87
CA LEU A 117 -22.52 10.02 6.33
C LEU A 117 -21.94 10.31 4.94
N LEU A 118 -22.70 9.91 3.92
CA LEU A 118 -22.68 10.50 2.57
C LEU A 118 -23.62 11.71 2.53
#